data_AF-A0A7H8HJE4-F1
#
_entry.id   AF-A0A7H8HJE4-F1
#
_cell.length_a   1.000
_cell.length_b   1.000
_cell.length_c   1.000
_cell.angle_alpha   90.00
_cell.angle_beta   90.00
_cell.angle_gamma   90.00
#
_symmetry.space_group_name_H-M   'P 1'
#
loop_
_entity.id
_entity.type
_entity.pdbx_description
1 polymer ?
#
loop_
_entity_poly.entity_id
_entity_poly.type
_entity_poly.pdbx_seq_one_letter_code
_entity_poly.pdbx_strand_id
1 'polypeptide(L)' 'MTRTQVAVIGSGPAGLLLSFLLHWAGIDCVVLKARDREYG' A
#
# COMPACT_ATOMS: atom_id res chain seq x y z
N MET A 1 -14.32 7.91 -17.33
CA MET A 1 -13.19 7.02 -16.95
C MET A 1 -13.41 6.57 -15.52
N THR A 2 -13.29 5.27 -15.24
CA THR A 2 -13.34 4.72 -13.89
C THR A 2 -11.97 4.86 -13.25
N ARG A 3 -11.87 5.56 -12.12
CA ARG A 3 -10.64 5.63 -11.34
C ARG A 3 -10.57 4.40 -10.44
N THR A 4 -9.59 3.54 -10.66
CA THR A 4 -9.36 2.37 -9.80
C THR A 4 -8.51 2.77 -8.60
N GLN A 5 -8.99 2.48 -7.38
CA GLN A 5 -8.24 2.68 -6.15
C GLN A 5 -7.66 1.36 -5.69
N VAL A 6 -6.40 1.37 -5.24
CA VAL A 6 -5.68 0.17 -4.81
C VAL A 6 -5.36 0.25 -3.32
N ALA A 7 -5.71 -0.80 -2.58
CA ALA A 7 -5.31 -0.99 -1.18
C ALA A 7 -4.43 -2.24 -1.05
N VAL A 8 -3.28 -2.10 -0.39
CA VAL A 8 -2.36 -3.19 -0.09
C VAL A 8 -2.50 -3.58 1.38
N ILE A 9 -2.91 -4.82 1.66
CA ILE A 9 -3.08 -5.31 3.03
C ILE A 9 -1.80 -6.00 3.49
N GLY A 10 -1.17 -5.44 4.52
CA GLY A 10 0.06 -5.92 5.14
C GLY A 10 1.25 -5.00 4.87
N SER A 11 1.76 -4.33 5.91
CA SER A 11 2.96 -3.47 5.83
C SER A 11 4.28 -4.25 5.99
N GLY A 12 4.31 -5.51 5.59
CA GLY A 12 5.52 -6.34 5.60
C GLY A 12 6.38 -6.09 4.36
N PRO A 13 7.52 -6.80 4.22
CA PRO A 13 8.42 -6.61 3.07
C PRO A 13 7.73 -6.77 1.71
N ALA A 14 6.85 -7.77 1.59
CA ALA A 14 6.09 -8.02 0.35
C ALA A 14 5.11 -6.89 0.02
N GLY A 15 4.37 -6.38 1.01
CA GLY A 15 3.40 -5.30 0.78
C GLY A 15 4.08 -3.96 0.47
N LEU A 16 5.21 -3.68 1.13
CA LEU A 16 6.01 -2.50 0.82
C LEU A 16 6.64 -2.61 -0.58
N LEU A 17 7.22 -3.75 -0.94
CA LEU A 17 7.74 -3.98 -2.29
C LEU A 17 6.66 -3.77 -3.36
N LEU A 18 5.46 -4.30 -3.13
CA LEU A 18 4.33 -4.09 -4.04
C LEU A 18 3.97 -2.60 -4.15
N SER A 19 3.93 -1.86 -3.05
CA SER A 19 3.66 -0.41 -3.08
C SER A 19 4.71 0.36 -3.88
N PHE A 20 5.99 -0.03 -3.81
CA PHE A 20 7.04 0.54 -4.65
C PHE A 20 6.82 0.25 -6.14
N LEU A 21 6.51 -1.00 -6.50
CA LEU A 21 6.26 -1.38 -7.89
C LEU A 21 5.03 -0.64 -8.47
N LEU A 22 3.97 -0.49 -7.69
CA LEU A 22 2.79 0.28 -8.08
C LEU A 22 3.12 1.76 -8.30
N HIS A 23 3.93 2.36 -7.42
CA HIS A 23 4.39 3.73 -7.59
C HIS A 23 5.22 3.91 -8.87
N TRP A 24 6.15 2.98 -9.16
CA TRP A 24 6.92 2.96 -10.41
C TRP A 24 6.04 2.81 -11.66
N ALA A 25 4.90 2.13 -11.54
CA ALA A 25 3.91 2.00 -12.60
C ALA A 25 2.94 3.20 -12.70
N GLY A 26 3.09 4.25 -11.88
CA GLY A 26 2.19 5.41 -11.85
C GLY A 26 0.83 5.11 -11.20
N ILE A 27 0.74 4.09 -10.36
CA ILE A 27 -0.48 3.68 -9.67
C ILE A 27 -0.38 4.05 -8.20
N ASP A 28 -1.25 4.96 -7.76
CA ASP A 28 -1.38 5.32 -6.35
C ASP A 28 -2.01 4.17 -5.54
N CYS A 29 -1.50 3.93 -4.33
CA CYS A 29 -2.04 2.93 -3.42
C CYS A 29 -1.95 3.35 -1.94
N VAL A 30 -2.78 2.73 -1.12
CA VAL A 30 -2.75 2.86 0.35
C VAL A 30 -2.31 1.53 0.96
N VAL A 31 -1.31 1.56 1.84
CA VAL A 31 -0.84 0.36 2.57
C VAL A 31 -1.47 0.34 3.97
N LEU A 32 -2.12 -0.78 4.32
CA LEU A 32 -2.78 -0.98 5.60
C LEU A 32 -2.08 -2.06 6.42
N LYS A 33 -2.05 -1.91 7.75
CA LYS A 33 -1.57 -2.93 8.69
C LYS A 33 -2.63 -3.20 9.75
N ALA A 34 -2.71 -4.46 10.18
CA ALA A 34 -3.77 -4.92 11.08
C ALA A 34 -3.69 -4.35 12.51
N ARG A 35 -2.51 -3.89 12.93
CA ARG A 35 -2.30 -3.26 14.24
C ARG A 35 -1.76 -1.88 13.99
N ASP A 36 -2.34 -0.87 14.61
CA ASP A 36 -1.68 0.43 14.62
C ASP A 36 -0.31 0.29 15.29
N ARG A 37 0.68 1.06 14.80
CA ARG A 37 1.83 1.33 15.65
C ARG A 37 1.24 2.31 16.66
N GLU A 38 0.98 1.87 17.89
CA GLU A 38 0.68 2.79 18.98
C GLU A 38 1.69 3.93 18.84
N TYR A 39 1.17 5.14 18.64
CA TYR A 39 1.99 6.33 18.46
C TYR A 39 2.63 6.61 19.82
N GLY A 40 3.73 5.90 20.09
CA GLY A 40 4.59 6.06 21.24
C GLY A 40 5.74 7.00 20.93
#